data_AF-A0A1F4RYU8-F1
#
_entry.id   AF-A0A1F4RYU8-F1
#
_cell.length_a   1.000
_cell.length_b   1.000
_cell.length_c   1.000
_cell.angle_alpha   90.00
_cell.angle_beta   90.00
_cell.angle_gamma   90.00
#
_symmetry.space_group_name_H-M   'P 1'
#
loop_
_entity.id
_entity.type
_entity.pdbx_description
1 polymer ?
#
loop_
_entity_poly.entity_id
_entity_poly.type
_entity_poly.pdbx_seq_one_letter_code
_entity_poly.pdbx_strand_id
1 'polypeptide(L)'
;MRYSTTNIRIETDILKELKLKAVHEGKRVAELIRDAINKYLGKKSEKLKVKEIENDPLFKIIGMFESGDKNASENIDEVVYGKKR
;
A
#
# COMPACT_ATOMS: atom_id res chain seq x y z
N MET A 1 -12.83 2.07 11.49
CA MET A 1 -11.87 1.44 10.55
C MET A 1 -10.66 2.36 10.43
N ARG A 2 -9.44 1.83 10.59
CA ARG A 2 -8.19 2.58 10.43
C ARG A 2 -7.65 2.31 9.03
N TYR A 3 -7.38 3.35 8.27
CA TYR A 3 -6.81 3.25 6.92
C TYR A 3 -5.40 3.82 6.94
N SER A 4 -4.49 3.19 6.19
CA SER A 4 -3.17 3.73 5.89
C SER A 4 -3.10 4.13 4.41
N THR A 5 -2.32 5.15 4.10
CA THR A 5 -2.17 5.67 2.73
C THR A 5 -0.91 5.08 2.11
N THR A 6 -1.08 4.45 0.95
CA THR A 6 0.04 3.91 0.16
C THR A 6 -0.01 4.49 -1.24
N ASN A 7 1.07 5.14 -1.67
CA ASN A 7 1.22 5.60 -3.03
C ASN A 7 1.79 4.47 -3.90
N ILE A 8 1.07 4.08 -4.95
CA ILE A 8 1.51 3.04 -5.90
C ILE A 8 1.64 3.63 -7.30
N ARG A 9 2.66 3.17 -8.03
CA ARG A 9 2.78 3.43 -9.47
C ARG A 9 2.12 2.28 -10.23
N ILE A 10 1.29 2.64 -11.19
CA ILE A 10 0.56 1.73 -12.06
C ILE A 10 0.65 2.26 -13.49
N GLU A 11 0.71 1.35 -14.45
CA GLU A 11 0.72 1.70 -15.87
C GLU A 11 -0.54 2.48 -16.25
N THR A 12 -0.37 3.44 -17.16
CA THR A 12 -1.44 4.38 -17.54
C THR A 12 -2.64 3.66 -18.13
N ASP A 13 -2.40 2.62 -18.94
CA ASP A 13 -3.46 1.84 -19.58
C ASP A 13 -4.28 1.05 -18.55
N ILE A 14 -3.61 0.45 -17.57
CA ILE A 14 -4.26 -0.25 -16.45
C ILE A 14 -5.13 0.71 -15.63
N LEU A 15 -4.63 1.92 -15.34
CA LEU A 15 -5.41 2.93 -14.64
C LEU A 15 -6.64 3.36 -15.44
N LYS A 16 -6.52 3.45 -16.77
CA LYS A 16 -7.63 3.82 -17.66
C LYS A 16 -8.70 2.74 -17.66
N GLU A 17 -8.33 1.48 -17.81
CA GLU A 17 -9.27 0.35 -17.74
C GLU A 17 -9.97 0.28 -16.39
N LEU A 18 -9.22 0.47 -15.31
CA LEU A 18 -9.75 0.46 -13.95
C LEU A 18 -10.80 1.55 -13.73
N LYS A 19 -10.57 2.76 -14.29
CA LYS A 19 -11.56 3.86 -14.25
C LYS A 19 -12.81 3.53 -15.05
N LEU A 20 -12.67 2.94 -16.24
CA LEU A 20 -13.83 2.53 -17.04
C LEU A 20 -14.67 1.49 -16.31
N LYS A 21 -14.01 0.51 -15.67
CA LYS A 21 -14.66 -0.51 -14.86
C LYS A 21 -15.37 0.09 -13.64
N ALA A 22 -14.76 1.07 -12.98
CA ALA A 22 -15.36 1.80 -11.87
C ALA A 22 -16.66 2.50 -12.29
N VAL A 23 -16.66 3.18 -13.43
CA VAL A 23 -17.86 3.83 -13.98
C VAL A 23 -18.94 2.80 -14.32
N HIS A 24 -18.56 1.69 -14.97
CA HIS A 24 -19.51 0.65 -15.36
C HIS A 24 -20.18 -0.02 -14.15
N GLU A 25 -19.42 -0.28 -13.07
CA GLU A 25 -19.94 -0.92 -11.85
C GLU A 25 -20.56 0.07 -10.85
N GLY A 26 -20.52 1.39 -11.13
CA GLY A 26 -21.00 2.41 -10.20
C GLY A 26 -20.19 2.49 -8.89
N LYS A 27 -18.94 2.05 -8.90
CA LYS A 27 -18.05 1.98 -7.73
C LYS A 27 -16.91 3.00 -7.83
N ARG A 28 -16.30 3.33 -6.70
CA ARG A 28 -15.05 4.12 -6.70
C ARG A 28 -13.88 3.21 -7.09
N VAL A 29 -12.90 3.78 -7.78
CA VAL A 29 -11.63 3.09 -8.10
C VAL A 29 -10.98 2.50 -6.84
N ALA A 30 -10.99 3.23 -5.73
CA ALA A 30 -10.46 2.73 -4.46
C ALA A 30 -11.22 1.50 -3.91
N GLU A 31 -12.52 1.39 -4.16
CA GLU A 31 -13.31 0.21 -3.76
C GLU A 31 -12.94 -0.99 -4.62
N LEU A 32 -12.79 -0.81 -5.93
CA LEU A 32 -12.30 -1.87 -6.82
C LEU A 32 -10.90 -2.36 -6.45
N ILE A 33 -9.99 -1.44 -6.12
CA ILE A 33 -8.64 -1.79 -5.67
C ILE A 33 -8.71 -2.58 -4.36
N ARG A 34 -9.51 -2.12 -3.38
CA ARG A 34 -9.69 -2.83 -2.11
C ARG A 34 -10.29 -4.21 -2.31
N ASP A 35 -11.34 -4.34 -3.12
CA ASP A 35 -11.99 -5.61 -3.44
C ASP A 35 -11.00 -6.57 -4.13
N ALA A 36 -10.20 -6.06 -5.07
CA ALA A 36 -9.18 -6.84 -5.76
C ALA A 36 -8.08 -7.31 -4.81
N ILE A 37 -7.56 -6.43 -3.93
CA ILE A 37 -6.57 -6.77 -2.91
C ILE A 37 -7.15 -7.81 -1.94
N ASN A 38 -8.36 -7.59 -1.43
CA ASN A 38 -9.04 -8.53 -0.53
C ASN A 38 -9.27 -9.89 -1.20
N LYS A 39 -9.63 -9.92 -2.49
CA LYS A 39 -9.80 -11.17 -3.24
C LYS A 39 -8.47 -11.86 -3.50
N TYR A 40 -7.41 -11.11 -3.80
CA TYR A 40 -6.07 -11.65 -4.02
C TYR A 40 -5.48 -12.23 -2.73
N LEU A 41 -5.58 -11.49 -1.62
CA LEU A 41 -5.09 -11.91 -0.30
C LEU A 41 -6.01 -12.95 0.36
N GLY A 42 -7.33 -12.84 0.19
CA GLY A 42 -8.30 -13.79 0.73
C GLY A 42 -8.24 -15.16 0.06
N LYS A 43 -7.87 -15.22 -1.23
CA LYS A 43 -7.52 -16.48 -1.91
C LYS A 43 -6.20 -17.09 -1.43
N LYS A 44 -5.29 -16.28 -0.86
CA LYS A 44 -4.07 -16.71 -0.15
C LYS A 44 -4.31 -16.85 1.35
N SER A 45 -5.45 -17.43 1.73
CA SER A 45 -5.68 -17.86 3.12
C SER A 45 -4.94 -19.16 3.48
N GLU A 46 -3.96 -19.59 2.66
CA GLU A 46 -2.69 -20.01 3.24
C GLU A 46 -1.98 -18.76 3.74
N LYS A 47 -2.29 -18.38 4.98
CA LYS A 47 -1.49 -17.47 5.79
C LYS A 47 -0.02 -17.70 5.42
N LEU A 48 0.59 -16.80 4.66
CA LEU A 48 2.05 -16.68 4.57
C LEU A 48 2.48 -16.65 6.03
N LYS A 49 2.98 -17.79 6.52
CA LYS A 49 3.21 -17.98 7.94
C LYS A 49 4.22 -16.90 8.27
N VAL A 50 3.84 -15.97 9.15
CA VAL A 50 4.69 -14.85 9.61
C VAL A 50 6.12 -15.33 9.91
N LYS A 51 6.27 -16.59 10.36
CA LYS A 51 7.52 -17.31 10.57
C LYS A 51 8.48 -17.43 9.37
N GLU A 52 8.00 -17.51 8.14
CA GLU A 52 8.88 -17.55 6.94
C GLU A 52 9.37 -16.16 6.56
N ILE A 53 8.59 -15.12 6.87
CA ILE A 53 8.91 -13.72 6.59
C ILE A 53 9.89 -13.15 7.63
N GLU A 54 9.83 -13.59 8.90
CA GLU A 54 10.79 -13.18 9.94
C GLU A 54 12.26 -13.52 9.63
N ASN A 55 12.50 -14.49 8.74
CA ASN A 55 13.84 -14.86 8.29
C ASN A 55 14.27 -14.19 6.98
N ASP A 56 13.40 -13.41 6.33
CA ASP A 56 13.76 -12.69 5.11
C ASP A 56 14.74 -11.54 5.46
N PRO A 57 15.94 -11.51 4.87
CA PRO A 57 16.89 -10.42 5.07
C PRO A 57 16.29 -9.04 4.80
N LEU A 58 15.36 -8.91 3.84
CA LEU A 58 14.69 -7.65 3.54
C LEU A 58 13.78 -7.21 4.68
N PHE A 59 13.10 -8.15 5.37
CA PHE A 59 12.29 -7.83 6.54
C PHE A 59 13.13 -7.50 7.77
N LYS A 60 14.31 -8.13 7.93
CA LYS A 60 15.26 -7.78 9.00
C LYS A 60 15.88 -6.38 8.82
N ILE A 61 15.95 -5.89 7.58
CA ILE A 61 16.46 -4.53 7.29
C ILE A 61 15.40 -3.47 7.61
N ILE A 62 14.10 -3.79 7.58
CA ILE A 62 13.03 -2.85 7.96
C ILE A 62 13.16 -2.54 9.46
N GLY A 63 13.61 -1.32 9.78
CA GLY A 63 13.84 -0.86 11.15
C GLY A 63 15.27 -1.03 11.67
N MET A 64 16.20 -1.56 10.86
CA MET A 64 17.61 -1.75 11.23
C MET A 64 18.43 -0.45 11.27
N PHE A 65 17.92 0.61 10.65
CA PHE A 65 18.48 1.95 10.75
C PHE A 65 17.75 2.74 11.85
N GLU A 66 18.43 2.97 12.98
CA GLU A 66 17.92 3.81 14.09
C GLU A 66 18.09 5.31 13.84
N SER A 67 18.80 5.69 12.77
CA SER A 67 19.02 7.08 12.39
C SER A 67 18.03 7.51 11.32
N GLY A 68 17.22 8.51 11.66
CA GLY A 68 16.16 9.05 10.82
C GLY A 68 14.82 9.07 11.53
N ASP A 69 13.95 9.98 11.12
CA ASP A 69 12.61 10.10 11.70
C ASP A 69 11.81 8.83 11.38
N LYS A 70 11.48 8.04 12.41
CA LYS A 70 10.84 6.72 12.24
C LYS A 70 9.47 6.81 11.57
N ASN A 71 8.87 8.00 11.57
CA ASN A 71 7.61 8.33 10.92
C ASN A 71 7.79 9.03 9.58
N ALA A 72 9.00 9.10 9.02
CA ALA A 72 9.25 9.75 7.74
C ALA A 72 8.43 9.12 6.60
N SER A 73 8.10 7.83 6.70
CA SER A 73 7.21 7.16 5.74
C SER A 73 5.72 7.52 5.91
N GLU A 74 5.30 7.96 7.09
CA GLU A 74 3.91 8.36 7.36
C GLU A 74 3.71 9.87 7.11
N ASN A 75 4.75 10.67 7.37
CA ASN A 75 4.76 12.12 7.23
C ASN A 75 5.62 12.59 6.04
N ILE A 76 5.67 11.81 4.96
CA ILE A 76 6.50 12.12 3.77
C ILE A 76 6.28 13.56 3.31
N ASP A 77 5.03 14.03 3.28
CA ASP A 77 4.72 15.39 2.84
C ASP A 77 5.36 16.45 3.74
N GLU A 78 5.38 16.26 5.06
CA GLU A 78 5.97 17.21 6.01
C GLU A 78 7.51 17.17 5.98
N VAL A 79 8.08 15.98 5.78
CA VAL A 79 9.53 15.76 5.69
C VAL A 79 10.10 16.31 4.38
N VAL A 80 9.37 16.16 3.27
CA VAL A 80 9.85 16.58 1.93
C VAL A 80 9.55 18.05 1.66
N TYR A 81 8.39 18.56 2.06
CA TYR A 81 7.96 19.93 1.72
C TYR A 81 8.07 20.92 2.88
N GLY A 82 8.38 20.46 4.09
CA GLY A 82 8.41 21.28 5.30
C GLY A 82 7.01 21.67 5.78
N LYS A 83 6.87 21.99 7.08
CA LYS A 83 5.63 22.54 7.63
C LYS A 83 5.25 23.82 6.87
N LYS A 84 4.09 23.82 6.21
CA LYS A 84 3.45 25.08 5.84
C LYS A 84 3.13 25.85 7.12
N ARG A 85 3.69 27.06 7.21
CA ARG A 85 3.43 28.04 8.28
C ARG A 85 1.95 28.35 8.42
#